data_AF-A0A3B8X0E0-F1
#
_entry.id   AF-A0A3B8X0E0-F1
#
_cell.length_a   1.000
_cell.length_b   1.000
_cell.length_c   1.000
_cell.angle_alpha   90.00
_cell.angle_beta   90.00
_cell.angle_gamma   90.00
#
_symmetry.space_group_name_H-M   'P 1'
#
loop_
_entity.id
_entity.type
_entity.pdbx_description
1 polymer ?
#
loop_
_entity_poly.entity_id
_entity_poly.type
_entity_poly.pdbx_seq_one_letter_code
_entity_poly.pdbx_strand_id
1 'polypeptide(L)'
;HYLDLICVDDVDMVAGRADWEEALFSLYNLAHEYHCLLVFTARNGPEECGFGLADLSSRLAWGTRYNLVELDDNGKKELIALRATALGLDLEPKVIEYILRRAERSTSQIISFLEQLDSRSLAGQRRITLPFVRSEL
;
A
#
# COMPACT_ATOMS: atom_id res chain seq x y z
N HIS A 1 -16.97 10.46 -22.12
CA HIS A 1 -16.59 9.27 -21.35
C HIS A 1 -16.76 9.62 -19.89
N TYR A 2 -17.72 9.02 -19.21
CA TYR A 2 -17.82 9.11 -17.76
C TYR A 2 -16.88 8.05 -17.17
N LEU A 3 -16.19 8.37 -16.08
CA LEU A 3 -15.31 7.44 -15.39
C LEU A 3 -16.16 6.53 -14.51
N ASP A 4 -15.89 5.22 -14.54
CA ASP A 4 -16.60 4.26 -13.70
C ASP A 4 -16.02 4.18 -12.27
N LEU A 5 -14.74 4.57 -12.11
CA LEU A 5 -14.00 4.53 -10.85
C LEU A 5 -13.01 5.70 -10.76
N ILE A 6 -12.97 6.36 -9.61
CA ILE A 6 -11.95 7.34 -9.24
C ILE A 6 -11.33 6.92 -7.90
N CYS A 7 -10.00 6.79 -7.89
CA CYS A 7 -9.22 6.54 -6.68
C CYS A 7 -8.45 7.80 -6.30
N VAL A 8 -8.53 8.20 -5.03
CA VAL A 8 -7.73 9.32 -4.49
C VAL A 8 -6.94 8.81 -3.29
N ASP A 9 -5.62 8.92 -3.40
CA ASP A 9 -4.67 8.46 -2.39
C ASP A 9 -4.37 9.58 -1.38
N ASP A 10 -4.16 9.23 -0.12
CA ASP A 10 -3.75 10.10 0.99
C ASP A 10 -4.62 11.37 1.14
N VAL A 11 -5.95 11.23 1.17
CA VAL A 11 -6.87 12.38 1.23
C VAL A 11 -6.76 13.20 2.51
N ASP A 12 -6.20 12.63 3.57
CA ASP A 12 -5.90 13.33 4.82
C ASP A 12 -4.81 14.41 4.64
N MET A 13 -3.98 14.33 3.60
CA MET A 13 -2.93 15.32 3.32
C MET A 13 -3.47 16.70 2.93
N VAL A 14 -4.74 16.79 2.55
CA VAL A 14 -5.40 18.06 2.19
C VAL A 14 -6.37 18.57 3.25
N ALA A 15 -6.50 17.89 4.39
CA ALA A 15 -7.32 18.36 5.49
C ALA A 15 -6.83 19.72 6.01
N GLY A 16 -7.76 20.62 6.31
CA GLY A 16 -7.52 22.01 6.69
C GLY A 16 -7.28 22.96 5.51
N ARG A 17 -7.22 22.47 4.27
CA ARG A 17 -7.04 23.29 3.06
C ARG A 17 -8.39 23.49 2.37
N ALA A 18 -9.02 24.64 2.62
CA ALA A 18 -10.39 24.92 2.18
C ALA A 18 -10.62 24.72 0.67
N ASP A 19 -9.66 25.14 -0.16
CA ASP A 19 -9.71 24.97 -1.61
C ASP A 19 -9.77 23.49 -2.02
N TRP A 20 -8.99 22.64 -1.37
CA TRP A 20 -8.97 21.20 -1.62
C TRP A 20 -10.19 20.49 -1.02
N GLU A 21 -10.65 20.89 0.16
CA GLU A 21 -11.84 20.32 0.77
C GLU A 21 -13.09 20.58 -0.08
N GLU A 22 -13.25 21.81 -0.61
CA GLU A 22 -14.33 22.14 -1.53
C GLU A 22 -14.24 21.36 -2.85
N ALA A 23 -13.03 21.17 -3.37
CA ALA A 23 -12.80 20.36 -4.56
C ALA A 23 -13.16 18.88 -4.33
N LEU A 24 -12.75 18.29 -3.20
CA LEU A 24 -13.11 16.91 -2.83
C LEU A 24 -14.61 16.75 -2.61
N PHE A 25 -15.25 17.74 -1.98
CA PHE A 25 -16.69 17.75 -1.78
C PHE A 25 -17.44 17.78 -3.13
N SER A 26 -16.97 18.62 -4.06
CA SER A 26 -17.49 18.71 -5.42
C SER A 26 -17.28 17.40 -6.19
N LEU A 27 -16.10 16.79 -6.08
CA LEU A 27 -15.79 15.48 -6.67
C LEU A 27 -16.76 14.40 -6.16
N TYR A 28 -17.00 14.36 -4.85
CA TYR A 28 -17.95 13.41 -4.26
C TYR A 28 -19.35 13.57 -4.84
N ASN A 29 -19.86 14.81 -4.91
CA ASN A 29 -21.19 15.09 -5.47
C ASN A 29 -21.30 14.63 -6.92
N LEU A 30 -20.32 15.01 -7.75
CA LEU A 30 -20.31 14.66 -9.17
C LEU A 30 -20.21 13.15 -9.37
N ALA A 31 -19.33 12.47 -8.62
CA ALA A 31 -19.21 11.02 -8.72
C ALA A 31 -20.51 10.31 -8.31
N HIS A 32 -21.18 10.80 -7.26
CA HIS A 32 -22.47 10.26 -6.84
C HIS A 32 -23.56 10.47 -7.90
N GLU A 33 -23.64 11.66 -8.50
CA GLU A 33 -24.58 12.00 -9.57
C GLU A 33 -24.40 11.10 -10.81
N TYR A 34 -23.15 10.82 -11.18
CA TYR A 34 -22.82 10.00 -12.35
C TYR A 34 -22.64 8.51 -12.03
N HIS A 35 -22.99 8.06 -10.82
CA HIS A 35 -22.82 6.67 -10.37
C HIS A 35 -21.38 6.13 -10.52
N CYS A 36 -20.39 7.00 -10.38
CA CYS A 36 -18.97 6.66 -10.37
C CYS A 36 -18.57 6.14 -8.98
N LEU A 37 -17.83 5.03 -8.95
CA LEU A 37 -17.29 4.48 -7.71
C LEU A 37 -16.13 5.36 -7.22
N LEU A 38 -16.13 5.70 -5.92
CA LEU A 38 -15.03 6.42 -5.28
C LEU A 38 -14.31 5.52 -4.29
N VAL A 39 -12.98 5.53 -4.38
CA VAL A 39 -12.09 4.87 -3.40
C VAL A 39 -11.13 5.92 -2.86
N PHE A 40 -11.06 6.02 -1.54
CA PHE A 40 -10.19 6.94 -0.84
C PHE A 40 -9.24 6.16 0.07
N THR A 41 -8.01 6.61 0.18
CA THR A 41 -7.10 6.16 1.25
C THR A 41 -6.78 7.33 2.17
N ALA A 42 -6.57 7.03 3.44
CA ALA A 42 -6.14 7.98 4.45
C ALA A 42 -5.41 7.22 5.56
N ARG A 43 -4.57 7.93 6.33
CA ARG A 43 -3.88 7.31 7.49
C ARG A 43 -4.82 7.02 8.65
N ASN A 44 -5.76 7.94 8.90
CA ASN A 44 -6.74 7.83 9.98
C ASN A 44 -8.17 7.84 9.41
N GLY A 45 -9.15 7.58 10.27
CA GLY A 45 -10.56 7.72 9.89
C GLY A 45 -10.91 9.19 9.57
N PRO A 46 -11.93 9.46 8.74
CA PRO A 46 -12.30 10.82 8.32
C PRO A 46 -12.55 11.80 9.48
N GLU A 47 -13.10 11.28 10.58
CA GLU A 47 -13.36 12.00 11.84
C GLU A 47 -12.06 12.56 12.48
N GLU A 48 -10.93 11.89 12.25
CA GLU A 48 -9.62 12.17 12.84
C GLU A 48 -8.67 12.90 11.87
N CYS A 49 -9.03 13.02 10.59
CA CYS A 49 -8.21 13.68 9.58
C CYS A 49 -8.15 15.21 9.74
N GLY A 50 -9.11 15.81 10.48
CA GLY A 50 -9.11 17.26 10.74
C GLY A 50 -9.66 18.11 9.60
N PHE A 51 -10.58 17.57 8.80
CA PHE A 51 -11.28 18.35 7.77
C PHE A 51 -12.08 19.51 8.40
N GLY A 52 -11.96 20.71 7.82
CA GLY A 52 -12.71 21.89 8.25
C GLY A 52 -14.18 21.83 7.82
N LEU A 53 -14.46 21.22 6.67
CA LEU A 53 -15.79 21.05 6.10
C LEU A 53 -16.48 19.80 6.68
N ALA A 54 -17.38 20.01 7.65
CA ALA A 54 -18.11 18.93 8.33
C ALA A 54 -18.88 18.00 7.37
N ASP A 55 -19.44 18.54 6.29
CA ASP A 55 -20.18 17.75 5.30
C ASP A 55 -19.27 16.82 4.50
N LEU A 56 -18.03 17.23 4.21
CA LEU A 56 -17.04 16.36 3.55
C LEU A 56 -16.68 15.18 4.46
N SER A 57 -16.37 15.45 5.73
CA SER A 57 -16.06 14.40 6.72
C SER A 57 -17.21 13.41 6.85
N SER A 58 -18.45 13.90 6.96
CA SER A 58 -19.66 13.06 7.04
C SER A 58 -19.83 12.14 5.83
N ARG A 59 -19.50 12.62 4.62
CA ARG A 59 -19.61 11.83 3.38
C ARG A 59 -18.52 10.78 3.25
N LEU A 60 -17.29 11.14 3.60
CA LEU A 60 -16.18 10.18 3.67
C LEU A 60 -16.48 9.09 4.72
N ALA A 61 -17.17 9.44 5.81
CA ALA A 61 -17.59 8.49 6.84
C ALA A 61 -18.78 7.61 6.45
N TRP A 62 -19.63 8.06 5.52
CA TRP A 62 -20.83 7.33 5.08
C TRP A 62 -20.50 6.11 4.20
N GLY A 63 -19.36 6.14 3.49
CA GLY A 63 -18.89 5.03 2.68
C GLY A 63 -18.48 3.79 3.49
N THR A 64 -18.31 2.66 2.81
CA THR A 64 -17.74 1.45 3.43
C THR A 64 -16.29 1.71 3.81
N ARG A 65 -15.95 1.44 5.07
CA ARG A 65 -14.61 1.63 5.62
C ARG A 65 -13.92 0.28 5.83
N TYR A 66 -12.66 0.22 5.40
CA TYR A 66 -11.79 -0.92 5.62
C TYR A 66 -10.52 -0.43 6.31
N ASN A 67 -10.23 -0.97 7.48
CA ASN A 67 -8.97 -0.70 8.17
C ASN A 67 -7.93 -1.69 7.64
N LEU A 68 -6.90 -1.18 6.96
CA LEU A 68 -5.75 -2.00 6.61
C LEU A 68 -4.90 -2.23 7.86
N VAL A 69 -4.87 -3.49 8.31
CA VAL A 69 -4.00 -3.92 9.40
C VAL A 69 -2.66 -4.35 8.82
N GLU A 70 -1.58 -4.01 9.51
CA GLU A 70 -0.26 -4.51 9.12
C GLU A 70 -0.23 -6.04 9.13
N LEU A 71 0.53 -6.61 8.20
CA LEU A 71 0.76 -8.05 8.17
C LEU A 71 1.52 -8.48 9.42
N ASP A 72 1.03 -9.55 10.05
CA ASP A 72 1.77 -10.27 11.08
C ASP A 72 2.95 -11.04 10.45
N ASP A 73 3.74 -11.72 11.28
CA ASP A 73 4.90 -12.45 10.80
C ASP A 73 4.55 -13.56 9.80
N ASN A 74 3.37 -14.17 9.91
CA ASN A 74 2.93 -15.21 8.97
C ASN A 74 2.52 -14.60 7.63
N GLY A 75 1.72 -13.53 7.65
CA GLY A 75 1.35 -12.78 6.46
C GLY A 75 2.57 -12.18 5.75
N LYS A 76 3.59 -11.74 6.49
CA LYS A 76 4.87 -11.30 5.91
C LYS A 76 5.63 -12.45 5.23
N LYS A 77 5.63 -13.66 5.79
CA LYS A 77 6.22 -14.84 5.10
C LYS A 77 5.49 -15.15 3.80
N GLU A 78 4.16 -15.13 3.83
CA GLU A 78 3.34 -15.35 2.64
C GLU A 78 3.60 -14.28 1.58
N LEU A 79 3.67 -13.01 1.98
CA LEU A 79 4.06 -11.90 1.11
C LEU A 79 5.43 -12.14 0.47
N ILE A 80 6.44 -12.53 1.25
CA ILE A 80 7.79 -12.80 0.74
C ILE A 80 7.74 -13.92 -0.30
N ALA A 81 7.07 -15.03 0.02
CA ALA A 81 6.96 -16.18 -0.88
C ALA A 81 6.22 -15.80 -2.18
N LEU A 82 5.11 -15.07 -2.06
CA LEU A 82 4.31 -14.62 -3.19
C LEU A 82 5.10 -13.68 -4.10
N ARG A 83 5.77 -12.68 -3.52
CA ARG A 83 6.53 -11.68 -4.28
C ARG A 83 7.77 -12.30 -4.92
N ALA A 84 8.47 -13.19 -4.21
CA ALA A 84 9.58 -13.96 -4.77
C ALA A 84 9.14 -14.79 -5.98
N THR A 85 8.02 -15.51 -5.86
CA THR A 85 7.45 -16.29 -6.97
C THR A 85 7.12 -15.40 -8.17
N ALA A 86 6.52 -14.23 -7.93
CA ALA A 86 6.20 -13.27 -9.00
C ALA A 86 7.44 -12.69 -9.70
N LEU A 87 8.57 -12.60 -8.99
CA LEU A 87 9.87 -12.20 -9.54
C LEU A 87 10.67 -13.37 -10.14
N GLY A 88 10.13 -14.60 -10.11
CA GLY A 88 10.85 -15.80 -10.57
C GLY A 88 11.98 -16.25 -9.65
N LEU A 89 11.98 -15.77 -8.40
CA LEU A 89 12.96 -16.14 -7.37
C LEU A 89 12.51 -17.42 -6.65
N ASP A 90 13.35 -18.45 -6.71
CA ASP A 90 13.20 -19.68 -5.93
C ASP A 90 13.89 -19.51 -4.57
N LEU A 91 13.10 -19.18 -3.54
CA LEU A 91 13.60 -18.97 -2.17
C LEU A 91 13.30 -20.18 -1.29
N GLU A 92 14.35 -20.79 -0.74
CA GLU A 92 14.18 -21.82 0.29
C GLU A 92 13.52 -21.23 1.57
N PRO A 93 12.74 -22.02 2.33
CA PRO A 93 12.08 -21.54 3.55
C PRO A 93 13.02 -20.86 4.56
N LYS A 94 14.26 -21.36 4.69
CA LYS A 94 15.27 -20.76 5.58
C LYS A 94 15.71 -19.36 5.12
N VAL A 95 15.69 -19.10 3.82
CA VAL A 95 16.00 -17.77 3.26
C VAL A 95 14.85 -16.82 3.57
N ILE A 96 13.60 -17.26 3.42
CA ILE A 96 12.42 -16.48 3.78
C ILE A 96 12.45 -16.10 5.28
N GLU A 97 12.73 -17.07 6.16
CA GLU A 97 12.88 -16.81 7.59
C GLU A 97 14.03 -15.84 7.91
N TYR A 98 15.14 -15.94 7.17
CA TYR A 98 16.27 -15.04 7.33
C TYR A 98 15.92 -13.61 6.93
N ILE A 99 15.25 -13.43 5.79
CA ILE A 99 14.77 -12.14 5.31
C ILE A 99 13.79 -11.55 6.33
N LEU A 100 12.81 -12.32 6.79
CA LEU A 100 11.84 -11.86 7.78
C LEU A 100 12.49 -11.38 9.08
N ARG A 101 13.51 -12.09 9.57
CA ARG A 101 14.21 -11.74 10.81
C ARG A 101 15.10 -10.50 10.68
N ARG A 102 15.53 -10.16 9.46
CA ARG A 102 16.54 -9.13 9.21
C ARG A 102 15.99 -7.87 8.54
N ALA A 103 14.95 -8.01 7.71
CA ALA A 103 14.21 -6.89 7.15
C ALA A 103 13.37 -6.26 8.27
N GLU A 104 13.72 -5.04 8.67
CA GLU A 104 12.98 -4.35 9.72
C GLU A 104 11.56 -3.96 9.27
N ARG A 105 10.59 -4.31 10.13
CA ARG A 105 9.28 -3.68 10.42
C ARG A 105 8.26 -3.40 9.29
N SER A 106 8.62 -3.14 8.04
CA SER A 106 7.65 -2.74 7.00
C SER A 106 7.61 -3.67 5.78
N THR A 107 6.40 -3.95 5.31
CA THR A 107 6.10 -4.65 4.05
C THR A 107 6.81 -4.00 2.85
N SER A 108 6.86 -2.67 2.80
CA SER A 108 7.49 -1.93 1.70
C SER A 108 8.99 -2.18 1.60
N GLN A 109 9.70 -2.27 2.74
CA GLN A 109 11.12 -2.60 2.75
C GLN A 109 11.38 -4.04 2.31
N ILE A 110 10.54 -4.99 2.74
CA ILE A 110 10.62 -6.38 2.30
C ILE A 110 10.48 -6.46 0.77
N ILE A 111 9.47 -5.79 0.20
CA ILE A 111 9.24 -5.78 -1.25
C ILE A 111 10.43 -5.17 -1.98
N SER A 112 10.90 -4.00 -1.52
CA SER A 112 12.05 -3.30 -2.13
C SER A 112 13.32 -4.15 -2.10
N PHE A 113 13.52 -4.90 -1.01
CA PHE A 113 14.67 -5.79 -0.88
C PHE A 113 14.58 -6.97 -1.86
N LEU A 114 13.40 -7.57 -2.06
CA LEU A 114 13.21 -8.65 -3.04
C LEU A 114 13.45 -8.18 -4.47
N GLU A 115 13.04 -6.97 -4.81
CA GLU A 115 13.31 -6.36 -6.13
C GLU A 115 14.80 -6.10 -6.36
N GLN A 116 15.52 -5.68 -5.31
CA GLN A 116 16.98 -5.54 -5.37
C GLN A 116 17.67 -6.89 -5.57
N LEU A 117 17.23 -7.93 -4.85
CA LEU A 117 17.75 -9.30 -5.01
C LEU A 117 17.56 -9.83 -6.43
N ASP A 118 16.39 -9.62 -7.03
CA ASP A 118 16.11 -10.02 -8.40
C ASP A 118 17.06 -9.35 -9.40
N SER A 119 17.16 -8.01 -9.33
CA SER A 119 18.07 -7.24 -10.19
C SER A 119 19.52 -7.73 -10.09
N ARG A 120 20.00 -8.04 -8.88
CA ARG A 120 21.37 -8.52 -8.63
C ARG A 120 21.58 -9.97 -9.05
N SER A 121 20.59 -10.83 -8.85
CA SER A 121 20.64 -12.24 -9.28
C SER A 121 20.75 -12.35 -10.80
N LEU A 122 19.98 -11.53 -11.54
CA LEU A 122 20.01 -11.44 -12.99
C LEU A 122 21.37 -10.95 -13.52
N ALA A 123 21.96 -9.92 -12.89
CA ALA A 123 23.28 -9.41 -13.27
C ALA A 123 24.41 -10.44 -13.08
N GLY A 124 24.25 -11.39 -12.14
CA GLY A 124 25.24 -12.41 -11.83
C GLY A 124 24.97 -13.80 -12.40
N GLN A 125 23.77 -14.08 -12.95
CA GLN A 125 23.25 -15.44 -13.22
C GLN A 125 23.41 -16.39 -12.02
N ARG A 126 23.22 -15.88 -10.80
CA ARG A 126 23.44 -16.65 -9.57
C ARG A 126 22.13 -17.07 -8.93
N ARG A 127 22.05 -18.35 -8.54
CA ARG A 127 20.96 -18.87 -7.72
C ARG A 127 20.92 -18.12 -6.38
N ILE A 128 19.75 -17.69 -5.96
CA ILE A 128 19.59 -17.01 -4.66
C ILE A 128 19.77 -18.03 -3.55
N THR A 129 20.77 -17.80 -2.70
CA THR A 129 21.12 -18.65 -1.56
C THR A 129 21.31 -17.80 -0.32
N LEU A 130 21.26 -18.43 0.86
CA LEU A 130 21.44 -17.72 2.13
C LEU A 130 22.72 -16.85 2.19
N PRO A 131 23.90 -17.31 1.72
CA PRO A 131 25.11 -16.47 1.69
C PRO A 131 24.99 -15.24 0.78
N PHE A 132 24.29 -15.38 -0.36
CA PHE A 132 24.06 -14.27 -1.29
C PHE A 132 23.11 -13.24 -0.68
N VAL A 133 21.99 -13.69 -0.11
CA VAL A 133 21.04 -12.80 0.59
C VAL A 133 21.72 -12.05 1.74
N ARG A 134 22.64 -12.71 2.45
CA ARG A 134 23.42 -12.10 3.53
C ARG A 134 24.44 -11.06 3.06
N SER A 135 24.89 -11.08 1.81
CA SER A 135 25.79 -10.03 1.30
C SER A 135 25.04 -8.78 0.81
N GLU A 136 23.73 -8.89 0.59
CA GLU A 136 22.88 -7.79 0.08
C GLU A 136 22.03 -7.12 1.18
N LEU A 137 21.94 -7.71 2.39
CA LEU A 137 21.32 -7.15 3.60
C LEU A 137 22.31 -6.36 4.45
#